data_AF-A0A821PA01-F1
#
_entry.id   AF-A0A821PA01-F1
#
_cell.length_a   1.000
_cell.length_b   1.000
_cell.length_c   1.000
_cell.angle_alpha   90.00
_cell.angle_beta   90.00
_cell.angle_gamma   90.00
#
_symmetry.space_group_name_H-M   'P 1'
#
loop_
_entity.id
_entity.type
_entity.pdbx_description
1 polymer ?
#
loop_
_entity_poly.entity_id
_entity_poly.type
_entity_poly.pdbx_seq_one_letter_code
_entity_poly.pdbx_strand_id
1 'polypeptide(L)'
;MRMFYFILAGGEIQWDYIYGLFDQAVYGGRVDNPVDTDVLQSYLMQYFNSSIIGGSRGSKHKLTSNINLPNSSNFNEYKKICEDLHDDQDPPSLFGLPANIERSAQRMNSAQIINSLKILQRTDVEVDKFDKEKWSALLTPLLNLWKKLNQDTDLIKLRVQPPIEDGSLSPIQSFLQLERYNGIQLVQTIHENLASLSKVIRGIS
;
A
#
# COMPACT_ATOMS: atom_id res chain seq x y z
N MET A 1 25.01 14.19 -26.96
CA MET A 1 25.35 15.62 -26.78
C MET A 1 24.20 16.60 -27.08
N ARG A 2 22.93 16.17 -27.24
CA ARG A 2 21.76 17.07 -27.40
C ARG A 2 20.88 17.20 -26.15
N MET A 3 20.97 16.26 -25.20
CA MET A 3 20.17 16.28 -23.98
C MET A 3 20.61 17.38 -22.99
N PHE A 4 21.91 17.70 -22.94
CA PHE A 4 22.44 18.77 -22.07
C PHE A 4 22.10 20.19 -22.52
N TYR A 5 21.82 20.40 -23.80
CA TYR A 5 21.50 21.73 -24.34
C TYR A 5 20.07 22.19 -24.01
N PHE A 6 19.18 21.27 -23.64
CA PHE A 6 17.80 21.58 -23.23
C PHE A 6 17.68 22.03 -21.77
N ILE A 7 18.67 21.71 -20.92
CA ILE A 7 18.63 22.05 -19.50
C ILE A 7 18.99 23.54 -19.28
N LEU A 8 19.75 24.13 -20.20
CA LEU A 8 20.23 25.52 -20.12
C LEU A 8 19.69 26.34 -21.31
N ALA A 9 18.54 26.97 -21.13
CA ALA A 9 18.07 28.01 -22.04
C ALA A 9 18.57 29.36 -21.51
N GLY A 10 19.54 29.98 -22.19
CA GLY A 10 20.05 31.32 -21.81
C GLY A 10 20.97 31.36 -20.59
N GLY A 11 21.46 30.21 -20.11
CA GLY A 11 22.35 30.13 -18.94
C GLY A 11 21.62 29.89 -17.61
N GLU A 12 20.29 29.86 -17.62
CA GLU A 12 19.45 29.48 -16.48
C GLU A 12 18.90 28.06 -16.63
N ILE A 13 18.82 27.33 -15.51
CA ILE A 13 18.33 25.96 -15.46
C ILE A 13 16.80 25.97 -15.54
N GLN A 14 16.22 25.30 -16.54
CA GLN A 14 14.78 25.13 -16.66
C GLN A 14 14.28 23.96 -15.78
N TRP A 15 13.89 24.27 -14.54
CA TRP A 15 13.42 23.26 -13.58
C TRP A 15 12.15 22.53 -14.05
N ASP A 16 11.23 23.22 -14.73
CA ASP A 16 10.01 22.61 -15.27
C ASP A 16 10.29 21.48 -16.27
N TYR A 17 11.35 21.63 -17.07
CA TYR A 17 11.79 20.58 -18.00
C TYR A 17 12.41 19.39 -17.26
N ILE A 18 13.16 19.66 -16.18
CA ILE A 18 13.73 18.61 -15.33
C ILE A 18 12.60 17.82 -14.66
N TYR A 19 11.60 18.50 -14.10
CA TYR A 19 10.45 17.83 -13.50
C TYR A 19 9.69 17.00 -14.53
N GLY A 20 9.39 17.55 -15.71
CA GLY A 20 8.70 16.81 -16.77
C GLY A 20 9.51 15.61 -17.30
N LEU A 21 10.84 15.73 -17.38
CA LEU A 21 11.72 14.63 -17.76
C LEU A 21 11.70 13.51 -16.72
N PHE A 22 11.85 13.85 -15.44
CA PHE A 22 11.84 12.86 -14.37
C PHE A 22 10.47 12.21 -14.23
N ASP A 23 9.41 13.00 -14.29
CA ASP A 23 8.04 12.55 -14.17
C ASP A 23 7.65 11.63 -15.34
N GLN A 24 7.85 12.04 -16.60
CA GLN A 24 7.34 11.28 -17.75
C GLN A 24 8.32 10.23 -18.28
N ALA A 25 9.62 10.53 -18.32
CA ALA A 25 10.60 9.66 -19.00
C ALA A 25 11.35 8.71 -18.06
N VAL A 26 11.58 9.10 -16.79
CA VAL A 26 12.39 8.31 -15.85
C VAL A 26 11.51 7.49 -14.90
N TYR A 27 10.49 8.12 -14.32
CA TYR A 27 9.62 7.51 -13.32
C TYR A 27 8.21 7.20 -13.84
N GLY A 28 7.80 7.79 -14.97
CA GLY A 28 6.44 7.66 -15.50
C GLY A 28 6.02 6.26 -15.93
N GLY A 29 6.99 5.37 -16.22
CA GLY A 29 6.72 3.95 -16.48
C GLY A 29 6.67 3.08 -15.22
N ARG A 30 6.86 3.66 -14.02
CA ARG A 30 6.84 2.95 -12.73
C ARG A 30 5.69 3.39 -11.83
N VAL A 31 5.07 4.52 -12.13
CA VAL A 31 4.06 5.16 -11.28
C VAL A 31 2.79 5.34 -12.09
N ASP A 32 1.86 4.40 -11.94
CA ASP A 32 0.57 4.41 -12.65
C ASP A 32 -0.54 5.11 -11.84
N ASN A 33 -0.33 5.29 -10.54
CA ASN A 33 -1.31 5.90 -9.63
C ASN A 33 -1.10 7.43 -9.57
N PRO A 34 -2.13 8.24 -9.86
CA PRO A 34 -2.02 9.70 -9.85
C PRO A 34 -1.57 10.28 -8.50
N VAL A 35 -1.96 9.64 -7.39
CA VAL A 35 -1.53 10.09 -6.05
C VAL A 35 -0.03 9.91 -5.85
N ASP A 36 0.54 8.82 -6.38
CA ASP A 36 1.96 8.55 -6.27
C ASP A 36 2.76 9.48 -7.20
N THR A 37 2.17 9.88 -8.33
CA THR A 37 2.72 10.92 -9.22
C THR A 37 2.80 12.28 -8.50
N ASP A 38 1.76 12.67 -7.76
CA ASP A 38 1.76 13.91 -6.97
C ASP A 38 2.84 13.89 -5.86
N VAL A 39 3.03 12.72 -5.22
CA VAL A 39 4.09 12.53 -4.22
C VAL A 39 5.47 12.65 -4.87
N LEU A 40 5.69 12.02 -6.03
CA LEU A 40 6.93 12.14 -6.79
C LEU A 40 7.21 13.59 -7.15
N GLN A 41 6.22 14.32 -7.67
CA GLN A 41 6.37 15.73 -8.01
C GLN A 41 6.75 16.57 -6.79
N SER A 42 6.14 16.29 -5.64
CA SER A 42 6.48 16.95 -4.37
C SER A 42 7.93 16.72 -3.97
N TYR A 43 8.44 15.49 -4.10
CA TYR A 43 9.85 15.17 -3.87
C TYR A 43 10.79 15.86 -4.87
N LEU A 44 10.42 15.89 -6.15
CA LEU A 44 11.21 16.55 -7.19
C LEU A 44 11.31 18.06 -6.93
N MET A 45 10.21 18.73 -6.60
CA MET A 45 10.21 20.16 -6.26
C MET A 45 10.97 20.45 -4.96
N GLN A 46 10.90 19.54 -3.98
CA GLN A 46 11.60 19.68 -2.71
C GLN A 46 13.11 19.63 -2.88
N TYR A 47 13.64 18.70 -3.71
CA TYR A 47 15.08 18.49 -3.83
C TYR A 47 15.73 19.20 -5.03
N PHE A 48 15.06 19.23 -6.17
CA PHE A 48 15.57 19.84 -7.38
C PHE A 48 15.04 21.26 -7.52
N ASN A 49 15.61 22.20 -6.79
CA ASN A 49 15.27 23.62 -6.92
C ASN A 49 16.51 24.51 -7.01
N SER A 50 16.32 25.72 -7.52
CA SER A 50 17.38 26.73 -7.62
C SER A 50 17.98 27.10 -6.27
N SER A 51 17.25 26.89 -5.17
CA SER A 51 17.67 27.20 -3.81
C SER A 51 18.58 26.13 -3.20
N ILE A 52 18.56 24.89 -3.69
CA ILE A 52 19.37 23.76 -3.21
C ILE A 52 20.56 23.52 -4.14
N ILE A 53 20.35 23.60 -5.45
CA ILE A 53 21.37 23.26 -6.47
C ILE A 53 22.02 24.53 -7.06
N GLY A 54 21.32 25.67 -7.07
CA GLY A 54 21.76 26.90 -7.76
C GLY A 54 22.75 27.79 -6.99
N GLY A 55 23.26 27.36 -5.83
CA GLY A 55 24.38 28.02 -5.15
C GLY A 55 24.17 29.50 -4.78
N SER A 56 22.93 29.93 -4.51
CA SER A 56 22.66 31.31 -4.11
C SER A 56 23.37 31.64 -2.78
N ARG A 57 24.35 32.55 -2.85
CA ARG A 57 25.19 33.00 -1.73
C ARG A 57 24.33 33.51 -0.58
N GLY A 58 24.03 32.67 0.40
CA GLY A 58 23.39 33.08 1.65
C GLY A 58 22.33 32.13 2.20
N SER A 59 21.83 31.17 1.42
CA SER A 59 20.88 30.18 1.92
C SER A 59 21.63 28.96 2.44
N LYS A 60 21.45 28.60 3.72
CA LYS A 60 21.94 27.32 4.24
C LYS A 60 21.16 26.21 3.51
N HIS A 61 21.79 25.54 2.54
CA HIS A 61 21.20 24.51 1.69
C HIS A 61 20.84 23.26 2.50
N LYS A 62 19.69 23.29 3.17
CA LYS A 62 19.18 22.18 3.96
C LYS A 62 18.51 21.16 3.03
N LEU A 63 19.16 20.03 2.78
CA LEU A 63 18.51 18.87 2.15
C LEU A 63 17.40 18.35 3.08
N THR A 64 17.70 18.39 4.38
CA THR A 64 16.84 17.98 5.49
C THR A 64 17.12 18.92 6.67
N SER A 65 16.32 18.87 7.73
CA SER A 65 16.51 19.69 8.94
C SER A 65 17.94 19.66 9.50
N ASN A 66 18.69 18.57 9.24
CA ASN A 66 20.00 18.29 9.85
C ASN A 66 21.17 18.17 8.84
N ILE A 67 20.92 18.07 7.53
CA ILE A 67 21.98 17.85 6.52
C ILE A 67 22.10 19.07 5.59
N ASN A 68 23.29 19.69 5.58
CA ASN A 68 23.60 20.81 4.69
C ASN A 68 24.49 20.34 3.53
N LEU A 69 24.16 20.69 2.28
CA LEU A 69 25.04 20.42 1.16
C LEU A 69 26.19 21.44 1.07
N PRO A 70 27.42 21.01 0.72
CA PRO A 70 28.52 21.89 0.43
C PRO A 70 28.35 22.48 -0.97
N ASN A 71 28.76 23.74 -1.15
CA ASN A 71 28.74 24.47 -2.43
C ASN A 71 30.07 24.29 -3.21
N SER A 72 30.84 23.25 -2.87
CA SER A 72 32.17 23.00 -3.41
C SER A 72 32.11 21.91 -4.47
N SER A 73 32.90 22.03 -5.55
CA SER A 73 33.06 20.96 -6.55
C SER A 73 33.94 19.81 -6.05
N ASN A 74 34.38 19.85 -4.78
CA ASN A 74 35.22 18.83 -4.17
C ASN A 74 34.40 17.61 -3.74
N PHE A 75 34.58 16.50 -4.47
CA PHE A 75 33.96 15.20 -4.16
C PHE A 75 34.21 14.72 -2.71
N ASN A 76 35.40 15.00 -2.16
CA ASN A 76 35.76 14.59 -0.80
C ASN A 76 34.90 15.25 0.30
N GLU A 77 34.34 16.44 0.04
CA GLU A 77 33.43 17.11 0.98
C GLU A 77 32.07 16.39 1.02
N TYR A 78 31.55 15.96 -0.12
CA TYR A 78 30.35 15.14 -0.19
C TYR A 78 30.55 13.77 0.46
N LYS A 79 31.73 13.15 0.26
CA LYS A 79 32.05 11.86 0.90
C LYS A 79 32.03 11.95 2.43
N LYS A 80 32.60 13.02 2.99
CA LYS A 80 32.57 13.25 4.44
C LYS A 80 31.16 13.39 4.97
N ILE A 81 30.24 14.04 4.24
CA ILE A 81 28.84 14.16 4.67
C ILE A 81 28.13 12.80 4.66
N CYS A 82 28.43 11.95 3.68
CA CYS A 82 27.93 10.57 3.70
C CYS A 82 28.52 9.77 4.88
N GLU A 83 29.79 10.01 5.22
CA GLU A 83 30.45 9.42 6.39
C GLU A 83 30.03 10.07 7.73
N ASP A 84 29.40 11.24 7.72
CA ASP A 84 28.83 11.87 8.92
C ASP A 84 27.36 11.44 9.13
N LEU A 85 26.72 10.86 8.12
CA LEU A 85 25.34 10.35 8.16
C LEU A 85 25.23 9.00 8.91
N HIS A 86 26.19 8.64 9.76
CA HIS A 86 26.16 7.43 10.59
C HIS A 86 25.22 7.58 11.80
N ASP A 87 23.95 7.91 11.56
CA ASP A 87 22.90 7.48 12.47
C ASP A 87 22.56 6.04 12.06
N ASP A 88 22.78 5.06 12.95
CA ASP A 88 22.48 3.64 12.69
C ASP A 88 20.99 3.38 12.37
N GLN A 89 20.11 4.39 12.49
CA GLN A 89 18.67 4.33 12.24
C GLN A 89 18.20 5.58 11.49
N ASP A 90 17.59 5.37 10.31
CA ASP A 90 16.97 6.44 9.53
C ASP A 90 15.62 6.85 10.14
N PRO A 91 15.47 8.10 10.66
CA PRO A 91 14.23 8.50 11.30
C PRO A 91 13.10 8.72 10.27
N PRO A 92 11.84 8.35 10.57
CA PRO A 92 10.71 8.55 9.66
C PRO A 92 10.51 10.01 9.20
N SER A 93 10.92 10.97 10.03
CA SER A 93 10.88 12.39 9.72
C SER A 93 11.74 12.76 8.51
N LEU A 94 12.79 12.00 8.21
CA LEU A 94 13.62 12.16 7.01
C LEU A 94 12.80 12.01 5.73
N PHE A 95 11.81 11.10 5.76
CA PHE A 95 10.96 10.75 4.64
C PHE A 95 9.60 11.48 4.68
N GLY A 96 9.43 12.47 5.57
CA GLY A 96 8.14 13.14 5.80
C GLY A 96 7.06 12.23 6.38
N LEU A 97 7.44 11.07 6.93
CA LEU A 97 6.52 10.09 7.49
C LEU A 97 6.24 10.38 8.97
N PRO A 98 5.02 10.09 9.45
CA PRO A 98 4.72 10.22 10.87
C PRO A 98 5.51 9.20 11.72
N ALA A 99 5.88 9.59 12.93
CA ALA A 99 6.68 8.76 13.84
C ALA A 99 6.02 7.44 14.28
N ASN A 100 4.71 7.26 14.05
CA ASN A 100 4.01 6.00 14.36
C ASN A 100 4.25 4.88 13.33
N ILE A 101 4.74 5.22 12.14
CA ILE A 101 4.95 4.27 11.04
C ILE A 101 6.07 3.29 11.41
N GLU A 102 7.15 3.77 12.00
CA GLU A 102 8.27 2.94 12.44
C GLU A 102 7.83 1.88 13.44
N ARG A 103 7.06 2.26 14.46
CA ARG A 103 6.51 1.32 15.45
C ARG A 103 5.65 0.24 14.79
N SER A 104 4.87 0.61 13.78
CA SER A 104 3.98 -0.32 13.07
C SER A 104 4.79 -1.27 12.18
N ALA A 105 5.76 -0.75 11.43
CA ALA A 105 6.68 -1.53 10.60
C ALA A 105 7.50 -2.50 11.46
N GLN A 106 8.05 -2.04 12.58
CA GLN A 106 8.82 -2.87 13.51
C GLN A 106 7.97 -4.02 14.07
N ARG A 107 6.70 -3.78 14.45
CA ARG A 107 5.78 -4.82 14.90
C ARG A 107 5.53 -5.87 13.82
N MET A 108 5.29 -5.44 12.59
CA MET A 108 5.05 -6.35 11.45
C MET A 108 6.29 -7.18 11.15
N ASN A 109 7.46 -6.54 11.02
CA ASN A 109 8.73 -7.21 10.74
C ASN A 109 9.10 -8.18 11.87
N SER A 110 8.91 -7.80 13.14
CA SER A 110 9.15 -8.70 14.28
C SER A 110 8.24 -9.91 14.24
N ALA A 111 6.94 -9.72 13.96
CA ALA A 111 6.00 -10.84 13.83
C ALA A 111 6.37 -11.77 12.67
N GLN A 112 6.81 -11.22 11.54
CA GLN A 112 7.30 -12.00 10.40
C GLN A 112 8.54 -12.81 10.76
N ILE A 113 9.56 -12.18 11.35
CA ILE A 113 10.80 -12.86 11.76
C ILE A 113 10.50 -13.95 12.78
N ILE A 114 9.66 -13.67 13.78
CA ILE A 114 9.24 -14.68 14.77
C ILE A 114 8.53 -15.85 14.09
N ASN A 115 7.66 -15.59 13.10
CA ASN A 115 6.98 -16.65 12.36
C ASN A 115 7.97 -17.46 11.51
N SER A 116 8.93 -16.82 10.84
CA SER A 116 10.00 -17.51 10.11
C SER A 116 10.83 -18.40 11.04
N LEU A 117 11.19 -17.90 12.22
CA LEU A 117 11.90 -18.69 13.24
C LEU A 117 11.06 -19.87 13.76
N LYS A 118 9.75 -19.67 13.99
CA LYS A 118 8.83 -20.75 14.38
C LYS A 118 8.71 -21.83 13.31
N ILE A 119 8.73 -21.45 12.04
CA ILE A 119 8.69 -22.40 10.91
C ILE A 119 10.01 -23.19 10.89
N LEU A 120 11.16 -22.53 11.01
CA LEU A 120 12.48 -23.20 11.04
C LEU A 120 12.66 -24.14 12.25
N GLN A 121 12.09 -23.78 13.40
CA GLN A 121 12.13 -24.61 14.61
C GLN A 121 11.32 -25.91 14.47
N ARG A 122 10.35 -25.94 13.55
CA ARG A 122 9.62 -27.17 13.21
C ARG A 122 10.42 -27.97 12.19
N THR A 123 11.42 -28.73 12.65
CA THR A 123 11.89 -29.91 11.92
C THR A 123 10.82 -30.99 12.04
N ASP A 124 9.75 -30.93 11.22
CA ASP A 124 9.03 -32.17 10.94
C ASP A 124 8.24 -32.18 9.63
N VAL A 125 8.33 -33.34 9.00
CA VAL A 125 7.66 -33.75 7.76
C VAL A 125 6.23 -34.11 8.14
N GLU A 126 5.34 -33.12 8.33
CA GLU A 126 3.91 -33.41 8.30
C GLU A 126 3.50 -33.59 6.84
N VAL A 127 3.42 -34.85 6.43
CA VAL A 127 2.76 -35.30 5.20
C VAL A 127 1.36 -34.69 5.17
N ASP A 128 1.09 -33.97 4.08
CA ASP A 128 -0.15 -33.29 3.70
C ASP A 128 -1.37 -34.24 3.71
N LYS A 129 -1.80 -34.65 4.90
CA LYS A 129 -3.02 -35.42 5.12
C LYS A 129 -4.07 -34.48 5.68
N PHE A 130 -5.27 -34.60 5.13
CA PHE A 130 -6.43 -33.85 5.58
C PHE A 130 -6.76 -34.19 7.04
N ASP A 131 -6.27 -33.38 7.97
CA ASP A 131 -6.57 -33.50 9.39
C ASP A 131 -7.94 -32.89 9.70
N LYS A 132 -8.98 -33.72 9.60
CA LYS A 132 -10.39 -33.34 9.91
C LYS A 132 -10.51 -32.61 11.24
N GLU A 133 -9.75 -33.02 12.25
CA GLU A 133 -9.77 -32.41 13.58
C GLU A 133 -9.18 -30.99 13.59
N LYS A 134 -8.01 -30.77 12.97
CA LYS A 134 -7.39 -29.44 12.81
C LYS A 134 -8.31 -28.50 12.03
N TRP A 135 -8.89 -28.98 10.92
CA TRP A 135 -9.84 -28.21 10.11
C TRP A 135 -11.13 -27.91 10.88
N SER A 136 -11.67 -28.86 11.65
CA SER A 136 -12.86 -28.64 12.47
C SER A 136 -12.61 -27.60 13.57
N ALA A 137 -11.44 -27.62 14.22
CA ALA A 137 -11.07 -26.68 15.27
C ALA A 137 -10.90 -25.25 14.73
N LEU A 138 -10.32 -25.09 13.54
CA LEU A 138 -10.11 -23.78 12.90
C LEU A 138 -11.39 -23.19 12.30
N LEU A 139 -12.25 -24.02 11.71
CA LEU A 139 -13.45 -23.55 11.02
C LEU A 139 -14.67 -23.40 11.93
N THR A 140 -14.70 -24.05 13.10
CA THR A 140 -15.81 -23.90 14.06
C THR A 140 -15.99 -22.45 14.55
N PRO A 141 -14.94 -21.70 14.93
CA PRO A 141 -15.06 -20.27 15.26
C PRO A 141 -15.66 -19.43 14.12
N LEU A 142 -15.25 -19.70 12.87
CA LEU A 142 -15.77 -19.02 11.69
C LEU A 142 -17.27 -19.30 11.48
N LEU A 143 -17.67 -20.57 11.59
CA LEU A 143 -19.08 -20.97 11.48
C LEU A 143 -19.94 -20.38 12.60
N ASN A 144 -19.40 -20.29 13.82
CA ASN A 144 -20.08 -19.67 14.95
C ASN A 144 -20.21 -18.16 14.77
N LEU A 145 -19.19 -17.48 14.23
CA LEU A 145 -19.25 -16.07 13.89
C LEU A 145 -20.31 -15.82 12.81
N TRP A 146 -20.32 -16.62 11.73
CA TRP A 146 -21.32 -16.51 10.67
C TRP A 146 -22.74 -16.70 11.19
N LYS A 147 -22.96 -17.68 12.10
CA LYS A 147 -24.25 -17.87 12.74
C LYS A 147 -24.65 -16.67 13.60
N LYS A 148 -23.75 -16.11 14.41
CA LYS A 148 -24.03 -14.91 15.21
C LYS A 148 -24.39 -13.70 14.36
N LEU A 149 -23.69 -13.48 13.25
CA LEU A 149 -23.99 -12.38 12.33
C LEU A 149 -25.37 -12.50 11.67
N ASN A 150 -25.83 -13.73 11.44
CA ASN A 150 -27.12 -14.00 10.77
C ASN A 150 -28.25 -14.42 11.72
N GLN A 151 -28.06 -14.33 13.05
CA GLN A 151 -29.07 -14.77 14.03
C GLN A 151 -30.32 -13.90 14.01
N ASP A 152 -30.16 -12.59 13.80
CA ASP A 152 -31.24 -11.61 13.84
C ASP A 152 -31.65 -11.10 12.45
N THR A 153 -31.03 -11.62 11.39
CA THR A 153 -31.25 -11.19 10.01
C THR A 153 -31.76 -12.33 9.14
N ASP A 154 -33.03 -12.27 8.75
CA ASP A 154 -33.64 -13.22 7.80
C ASP A 154 -33.19 -12.98 6.33
N LEU A 155 -32.00 -12.41 6.12
CA LEU A 155 -31.45 -12.12 4.79
C LEU A 155 -31.22 -13.39 3.96
N ILE A 156 -30.86 -14.50 4.63
CA ILE A 156 -30.64 -15.80 4.00
C ILE A 156 -31.94 -16.35 3.39
N LYS A 157 -33.09 -16.08 4.00
CA LYS A 157 -34.41 -16.55 3.54
C LYS A 157 -35.06 -15.58 2.55
N LEU A 158 -34.49 -14.39 2.38
CA LEU A 158 -35.07 -13.33 1.58
C LEU A 158 -34.92 -13.67 0.09
N ARG A 159 -36.03 -14.06 -0.55
CA ARG A 159 -36.05 -14.24 -2.00
C ARG A 159 -36.14 -12.88 -2.66
N VAL A 160 -35.05 -12.47 -3.31
CA VAL A 160 -35.00 -11.25 -4.11
C VAL A 160 -35.19 -11.64 -5.57
N GLN A 161 -36.11 -10.97 -6.26
CA GLN A 161 -36.27 -11.13 -7.70
C GLN A 161 -35.21 -10.30 -8.42
N PRO A 162 -34.70 -10.75 -9.57
CA PRO A 162 -33.81 -9.93 -10.39
C PRO A 162 -34.50 -8.61 -10.73
N PRO A 163 -33.83 -7.45 -10.54
CA PRO A 163 -34.41 -6.16 -10.88
C PRO A 163 -34.73 -6.14 -12.38
N ILE A 164 -35.98 -5.83 -12.72
CA ILE A 164 -36.36 -5.55 -14.11
C ILE A 164 -35.94 -4.11 -14.38
N GLU A 165 -35.12 -3.88 -15.40
CA GLU A 165 -34.75 -2.53 -15.86
C GLU A 165 -35.93 -1.88 -16.59
N ASP A 166 -37.02 -1.64 -15.87
CA ASP A 166 -38.04 -0.72 -16.34
C ASP A 166 -37.46 0.68 -16.10
N GLY A 167 -37.15 1.41 -17.17
CA GLY A 167 -36.66 2.82 -17.12
C GLY A 167 -37.62 3.83 -16.44
N SER A 168 -38.56 3.34 -15.65
CA SER A 168 -39.52 4.05 -14.81
C SER A 168 -38.95 4.45 -13.43
N LEU A 169 -37.87 3.80 -12.98
CA LEU A 169 -37.24 4.06 -11.67
C LEU A 169 -36.15 5.13 -11.78
N SER A 170 -35.99 5.94 -10.73
CA SER A 170 -34.86 6.88 -10.65
C SER A 170 -33.52 6.11 -10.64
N PRO A 171 -32.44 6.65 -11.23
CA PRO A 171 -31.14 5.96 -11.30
C PRO A 171 -30.60 5.50 -9.94
N ILE A 172 -30.86 6.26 -8.88
CA ILE A 172 -30.46 5.91 -7.50
C ILE A 172 -31.28 4.72 -6.97
N GLN A 173 -32.58 4.67 -7.27
CA GLN A 173 -33.44 3.55 -6.86
C GLN A 173 -33.07 2.26 -7.61
N SER A 174 -32.76 2.36 -8.91
CA SER A 174 -32.26 1.23 -9.70
C SER A 174 -30.94 0.70 -9.14
N PHE A 175 -29.98 1.59 -8.84
CA PHE A 175 -28.72 1.22 -8.20
C PHE A 175 -28.95 0.52 -6.85
N LEU A 176 -29.82 1.07 -5.99
CA LEU A 176 -30.11 0.48 -4.68
C LEU A 176 -30.77 -0.91 -4.80
N GLN A 177 -31.62 -1.10 -5.80
CA GLN A 177 -32.28 -2.37 -6.05
C GLN A 177 -31.29 -3.43 -6.56
N LEU A 178 -30.36 -3.04 -7.44
CA LEU A 178 -29.27 -3.90 -7.90
C LEU A 178 -28.30 -4.25 -6.77
N GLU A 179 -27.88 -3.27 -5.97
CA GLU A 179 -27.00 -3.49 -4.81
C GLU A 179 -27.65 -4.44 -3.79
N ARG A 180 -28.95 -4.25 -3.52
CA ARG A 180 -29.72 -5.15 -2.64
C ARG A 180 -29.78 -6.57 -3.20
N TYR A 181 -29.98 -6.74 -4.50
CA TYR A 181 -30.00 -8.05 -5.16
C TYR A 181 -28.62 -8.72 -5.08
N ASN A 182 -27.56 -8.03 -5.50
CA ASN A 182 -26.19 -8.55 -5.49
C ASN A 182 -25.70 -8.88 -4.08
N GLY A 183 -25.99 -8.00 -3.11
CA GLY A 183 -25.65 -8.22 -1.71
C GLY A 183 -26.33 -9.46 -1.12
N ILE A 184 -27.62 -9.67 -1.42
CA ILE A 184 -28.35 -10.84 -0.92
C ILE A 184 -27.89 -12.12 -1.63
N GLN A 185 -27.62 -12.08 -2.93
CA GLN A 185 -27.04 -13.22 -3.64
C GLN A 185 -25.68 -13.63 -3.06
N LEU A 186 -24.79 -12.67 -2.80
CA LEU A 186 -23.48 -12.94 -2.21
C LEU A 186 -23.63 -13.60 -0.83
N VAL A 187 -24.53 -13.11 0.02
CA VAL A 187 -24.81 -13.70 1.34
C VAL A 187 -25.34 -15.13 1.21
N GLN A 188 -26.23 -15.39 0.26
CA GLN A 188 -26.75 -16.74 0.00
C GLN A 188 -25.65 -17.69 -0.47
N THR A 189 -24.80 -17.27 -1.43
CA THR A 189 -23.67 -18.07 -1.91
C THR A 189 -22.66 -18.37 -0.79
N ILE A 190 -22.33 -17.39 0.05
CA ILE A 190 -21.45 -17.62 1.21
C ILE A 190 -22.09 -18.59 2.20
N HIS A 191 -23.40 -18.45 2.46
CA HIS A 191 -24.12 -19.35 3.35
C HIS A 191 -24.15 -20.79 2.82
N GLU A 192 -24.41 -20.99 1.53
CA GLU A 192 -24.40 -22.29 0.88
C GLU A 192 -23.01 -22.94 0.94
N ASN A 193 -21.95 -22.17 0.66
CA ASN A 193 -20.56 -22.63 0.73
C ASN A 193 -20.13 -22.98 2.17
N LEU A 194 -20.53 -22.19 3.17
CA LEU A 194 -20.25 -22.50 4.57
C LEU A 194 -21.09 -23.68 5.07
N ALA A 195 -22.31 -23.86 4.56
CA ALA A 195 -23.16 -24.99 4.88
C ALA A 195 -22.61 -26.30 4.30
N SER A 196 -22.17 -26.30 3.03
CA SER A 196 -21.52 -27.45 2.39
C SER A 196 -20.21 -27.80 3.12
N LEU A 197 -19.38 -26.81 3.45
CA LEU A 197 -18.17 -26.99 4.23
C LEU A 197 -18.48 -27.55 5.64
N SER A 198 -19.51 -27.02 6.31
CA SER A 198 -19.95 -27.54 7.62
C SER A 198 -20.44 -28.98 7.54
N LYS A 199 -21.06 -29.42 6.44
CA LYS A 199 -21.49 -30.81 6.24
C LYS A 199 -20.29 -31.74 6.11
N VAL A 200 -19.30 -31.37 5.30
CA VAL A 200 -18.04 -32.12 5.12
C VAL A 200 -17.28 -32.28 6.43
N ILE A 201 -17.17 -31.21 7.23
CA ILE A 201 -16.49 -31.24 8.53
C ILE A 201 -17.23 -32.14 9.54
N ARG A 202 -18.57 -32.12 9.53
CA ARG A 202 -19.38 -32.97 10.41
C ARG A 202 -19.46 -34.42 9.93
N GLY A 203 -19.02 -34.71 8.70
CA GLY A 203 -19.05 -36.05 8.11
C GLY A 203 -20.43 -36.51 7.68
N ILE A 204 -21.34 -35.57 7.40
CA ILE A 204 -22.69 -35.86 6.93
C ILE A 204 -22.68 -35.63 5.42
N SER A 205 -22.49 -36.70 4.65
CA SER A 205 -22.64 -36.68 3.19
C SER A 205 -24.10 -36.43 2.81
#